data_AF-F7UY31-F1
#
_entry.id   AF-F7UY31-F1
#
_cell.length_a   1.000
_cell.length_b   1.000
_cell.length_c   1.000
_cell.angle_alpha   90.00
_cell.angle_beta   90.00
_cell.angle_gamma   90.00
#
_symmetry.space_group_name_H-M   'P 1'
#
loop_
_entity.id
_entity.type
_entity.pdbx_description
1 polymer ?
#
loop_
_entity_poly.entity_id
_entity_poly.type
_entity_poly.pdbx_seq_one_letter_code
_entity_poly.pdbx_strand_id
1 'polypeptide(L)'
;MDIDFAKKKERRVFNNVKLLIRTYGPENARRIRLRVLEFNTARFLADIPETPPPRRHKLTNRKEEYAVDVKHPFRLVFTPDPASPKSADGAYDISEVTGIIILRVEDYHGN
;
A
#
# COMPACT_ATOMS: atom_id res chain seq x y z
N MET A 1 5.23 -5.19 9.38
CA MET A 1 3.79 -5.04 9.67
C MET A 1 3.01 -6.13 8.95
N ASP A 2 1.80 -6.48 9.41
CA ASP A 2 0.94 -7.46 8.74
C ASP A 2 0.32 -6.89 7.46
N ILE A 3 0.22 -7.71 6.42
CA ILE A 3 -0.32 -7.30 5.12
C ILE A 3 -1.43 -8.24 4.71
N ASP A 4 -2.63 -7.69 4.57
CA ASP A 4 -3.78 -8.38 4.00
C ASP A 4 -4.23 -7.76 2.67
N PHE A 5 -5.24 -8.36 2.02
CA PHE A 5 -5.72 -7.96 0.70
C PHE A 5 -7.23 -7.87 0.67
N ALA A 6 -7.76 -6.73 0.19
CA ALA A 6 -9.20 -6.51 0.10
C ALA A 6 -9.91 -7.48 -0.86
N LYS A 7 -9.21 -7.98 -1.88
CA LYS A 7 -9.78 -8.99 -2.78
C LYS A 7 -8.83 -10.13 -3.09
N LYS A 8 -9.44 -11.31 -3.31
CA LYS A 8 -8.74 -12.58 -3.57
C LYS A 8 -7.85 -12.51 -4.81
N LYS A 9 -8.24 -11.71 -5.81
CA LYS A 9 -7.45 -11.51 -7.05
C LYS A 9 -6.11 -10.84 -6.74
N GLU A 10 -6.13 -9.76 -5.97
CA GLU A 10 -4.97 -8.98 -5.56
C GLU A 10 -4.04 -9.86 -4.73
N ARG A 11 -4.57 -10.60 -3.74
CA ARG A 11 -3.80 -11.61 -2.98
C ARG A 11 -3.08 -12.59 -3.91
N ARG A 12 -3.79 -13.15 -4.89
CA ARG A 12 -3.22 -14.13 -5.85
C ARG A 12 -2.11 -13.51 -6.69
N VAL A 13 -2.31 -12.28 -7.17
CA VAL A 13 -1.33 -11.59 -8.03
C VAL A 13 -0.07 -11.23 -7.24
N PHE A 14 -0.21 -10.68 -6.04
CA PHE A 14 0.92 -10.27 -5.19
C PHE A 14 1.75 -11.45 -4.70
N ASN A 15 1.13 -12.60 -4.45
CA ASN A 15 1.80 -13.81 -4.00
C ASN A 15 2.37 -14.68 -5.15
N ASN A 16 2.32 -14.22 -6.40
CA ASN A 16 2.88 -14.95 -7.53
C ASN A 16 3.66 -14.00 -8.45
N VAL A 17 4.99 -14.09 -8.41
CA VAL A 17 5.88 -13.19 -9.16
C VAL A 17 5.60 -13.22 -10.67
N LYS A 18 5.31 -14.39 -11.25
CA LYS A 18 4.99 -14.49 -12.69
C LYS A 18 3.69 -13.75 -13.02
N LEU A 19 2.67 -13.88 -12.17
CA LEU A 19 1.42 -13.12 -12.34
C LEU A 19 1.61 -11.63 -12.12
N LEU A 20 2.41 -11.23 -11.12
CA LEU A 20 2.70 -9.83 -10.84
C LEU A 20 3.39 -9.15 -12.04
N ILE A 21 4.40 -9.82 -12.63
CA ILE A 21 5.08 -9.36 -13.85
C ILE A 21 4.10 -9.30 -15.02
N ARG A 22 3.26 -10.32 -15.21
CA ARG A 22 2.26 -10.33 -16.28
C ARG A 22 1.23 -9.21 -16.13
N THR A 23 0.85 -8.86 -14.91
CA THR A 23 -0.20 -7.87 -14.64
C THR A 23 0.32 -6.44 -14.70
N TYR A 24 1.53 -6.16 -14.18
CA TYR A 24 2.02 -4.78 -14.05
C TYR A 24 3.27 -4.49 -14.89
N GLY A 25 3.85 -5.50 -15.55
CA GLY A 25 5.15 -5.41 -16.20
C GLY A 25 6.32 -5.62 -15.22
N PRO A 26 7.52 -5.95 -15.74
CA PRO A 26 8.66 -6.35 -14.91
C PRO A 26 9.13 -5.23 -13.96
N GLU A 27 9.13 -3.98 -14.41
CA GLU A 27 9.60 -2.85 -13.60
C GLU A 27 8.64 -2.55 -12.44
N ASN A 28 7.34 -2.44 -12.71
CA ASN A 28 6.35 -2.22 -11.65
C ASN A 28 6.31 -3.42 -10.70
N ALA A 29 6.41 -4.66 -11.19
CA ALA A 29 6.46 -5.83 -10.33
C ALA A 29 7.65 -5.78 -9.36
N ARG A 30 8.83 -5.35 -9.83
CA ARG A 30 10.01 -5.13 -8.96
C ARG A 30 9.72 -4.08 -7.89
N ARG A 31 9.16 -2.93 -8.28
CA ARG A 31 8.86 -1.83 -7.35
C ARG A 31 7.76 -2.19 -6.35
N ILE A 32 6.69 -2.86 -6.78
CA ILE A 32 5.62 -3.36 -5.90
C ILE A 32 6.20 -4.30 -4.83
N ARG A 33 7.07 -5.24 -5.23
CA ARG A 33 7.73 -6.13 -4.27
C ARG A 33 8.62 -5.37 -3.28
N LEU A 34 9.26 -4.30 -3.72
CA LEU A 34 10.03 -3.42 -2.83
C LEU A 34 9.11 -2.72 -1.82
N ARG A 35 7.95 -2.18 -2.24
CA ARG A 35 6.95 -1.61 -1.33
C ARG A 35 6.45 -2.62 -0.31
N VAL A 36 6.12 -3.83 -0.75
CA VAL A 36 5.70 -4.93 0.15
C VAL A 36 6.80 -5.29 1.15
N LEU A 37 8.06 -5.31 0.71
CA LEU A 37 9.21 -5.53 1.60
C LEU A 37 9.33 -4.41 2.65
N GLU A 38 9.25 -3.15 2.23
CA GLU A 38 9.29 -1.98 3.13
C GLU A 38 8.20 -2.09 4.22
N PHE A 39 6.97 -2.44 3.85
CA PHE A 39 5.88 -2.70 4.81
C PHE A 39 6.19 -3.88 5.74
N ASN A 40 6.65 -5.01 5.21
CA ASN A 40 7.01 -6.17 6.04
C ASN A 40 8.09 -5.83 7.06
N THR A 41 9.07 -4.98 6.70
CA THR A 41 10.18 -4.57 7.58
C THR A 41 9.82 -3.47 8.57
N ALA A 42 8.86 -2.61 8.24
CA ALA A 42 8.43 -1.53 9.12
C ALA A 42 7.61 -2.07 10.30
N ARG A 43 7.76 -1.45 11.47
CA ARG A 43 6.99 -1.79 12.67
C ARG A 43 5.62 -1.13 12.59
N PHE A 44 5.59 0.16 12.24
CA PHE A 44 4.39 0.97 12.16
C PHE A 44 4.24 1.60 10.78
N LEU A 45 3.01 1.96 10.39
CA LEU A 45 2.78 2.68 9.14
C LEU A 45 3.51 4.04 9.11
N ALA A 46 3.69 4.68 10.29
CA ALA A 46 4.48 5.89 10.46
C ALA A 46 5.93 5.77 9.96
N ASP A 47 6.53 4.58 10.02
CA ASP A 47 7.92 4.32 9.60
C ASP A 47 8.11 4.39 8.08
N ILE A 48 7.02 4.31 7.31
CA ILE A 48 7.07 4.38 5.85
C ILE A 48 7.26 5.85 5.42
N PRO A 49 8.36 6.23 4.74
CA PRO A 49 8.67 7.64 4.48
C PRO A 49 7.61 8.37 3.65
N GLU A 50 7.35 9.63 4.01
CA GLU A 50 6.53 10.56 3.21
C GLU A 50 7.29 11.17 2.02
N THR A 51 8.60 10.96 1.96
CA THR A 51 9.45 11.39 0.84
C THR A 51 9.62 10.27 -0.20
N PRO A 52 9.79 10.61 -1.49
CA PRO A 52 10.08 9.61 -2.50
C PRO A 52 11.47 8.96 -2.32
N PRO A 53 11.59 7.64 -2.56
CA PRO A 53 10.56 6.61 -2.40
C PRO A 53 10.43 6.15 -0.92
N PRO A 54 9.26 5.70 -0.45
CA PRO A 54 8.06 5.38 -1.24
C PRO A 54 6.99 6.46 -1.25
N ARG A 55 7.18 7.61 -0.57
CA ARG A 55 6.19 8.70 -0.48
C ARG A 55 4.81 8.22 -0.04
N ARG A 56 4.71 7.73 1.20
CA ARG A 56 3.43 7.52 1.87
C ARG A 56 2.67 8.83 1.93
N HIS A 57 1.41 8.82 1.52
CA HIS A 57 0.50 9.94 1.70
C HIS A 57 -0.95 9.45 1.83
N LYS A 58 -1.75 10.18 2.62
CA LYS A 58 -3.19 9.96 2.71
C LYS A 58 -3.89 10.49 1.47
N LEU A 59 -4.89 9.78 0.98
CA LEU A 59 -5.72 10.24 -0.14
C LEU A 59 -6.83 11.15 0.39
N THR A 60 -6.93 12.37 -0.15
CA THR A 60 -7.85 13.41 0.36
C THR A 60 -9.31 13.13 0.02
N ASN A 61 -9.59 12.51 -1.13
CA ASN A 61 -10.95 12.25 -1.62
C ASN A 61 -11.43 10.81 -1.35
N ARG A 62 -10.70 10.05 -0.54
CA ARG A 62 -11.02 8.64 -0.25
C ARG A 62 -10.84 8.38 1.24
N LYS A 63 -11.91 7.91 1.88
CA LYS A 63 -11.94 7.76 3.35
C LYS A 63 -10.91 6.72 3.78
N GLU A 64 -9.97 7.15 4.61
CA GLU A 64 -8.95 6.30 5.27
C GLU A 64 -7.99 5.57 4.32
N GLU A 65 -7.96 5.92 3.03
CA GLU A 65 -7.00 5.33 2.09
C GLU A 65 -5.66 6.09 2.10
N TYR A 66 -4.59 5.32 1.91
CA TYR A 66 -3.22 5.78 1.76
C TYR A 66 -2.62 5.22 0.47
N ALA A 67 -1.59 5.88 -0.03
CA ALA A 67 -0.85 5.44 -1.19
C ALA A 67 0.66 5.57 -1.01
N VAL A 68 1.40 4.70 -1.69
CA VAL A 68 2.84 4.83 -1.92
C VAL A 68 3.15 4.72 -3.41
N ASP A 69 4.23 5.36 -3.84
CA ASP A 69 4.69 5.37 -5.22
C ASP A 69 5.20 4.00 -5.67
N VAL A 70 4.84 3.61 -6.89
CA VAL A 70 5.47 2.50 -7.61
C VAL A 70 6.39 3.07 -8.68
N LYS A 71 6.04 2.96 -9.97
CA LYS A 71 6.62 3.75 -11.05
C LYS A 71 5.58 4.75 -11.46
N HIS A 72 5.91 6.04 -11.44
CA HIS A 72 5.00 7.06 -11.94
C HIS A 72 4.41 6.63 -13.31
N PRO A 73 3.09 6.66 -13.49
CA PRO A 73 2.06 7.20 -12.56
C PRO A 73 1.43 6.23 -11.55
N PHE A 74 1.89 4.98 -11.50
CA PHE A 74 1.33 3.93 -10.65
C PHE A 74 1.58 4.16 -9.16
N ARG A 75 0.53 3.92 -8.37
CA ARG A 75 0.55 3.92 -6.90
C ARG A 75 -0.04 2.62 -6.34
N LEU A 76 0.54 2.14 -5.25
CA LEU A 76 -0.03 1.06 -4.45
C LEU A 76 -0.92 1.70 -3.38
N VAL A 77 -2.21 1.40 -3.44
CA VAL A 77 -3.24 1.96 -2.56
C VAL A 77 -3.65 0.93 -1.51
N PHE A 78 -3.71 1.36 -0.26
CA PHE A 78 -4.01 0.52 0.91
C PHE A 78 -4.77 1.32 1.98
N THR A 79 -5.27 0.62 3.00
CA THR A 79 -5.87 1.20 4.20
C THR A 79 -5.25 0.53 5.43
N PRO A 80 -5.20 1.18 6.60
CA PRO A 80 -4.92 0.49 7.86
C PRO A 80 -5.92 -0.65 8.10
N ASP A 81 -5.49 -1.67 8.83
CA ASP A 81 -6.38 -2.73 9.32
C ASP A 81 -7.49 -2.12 10.20
N PRO A 82 -8.77 -2.50 10.05
CA PRO A 82 -9.87 -2.00 10.88
C PRO A 82 -9.69 -2.15 12.39
N ALA A 83 -8.88 -3.12 12.83
CA ALA A 83 -8.53 -3.31 14.24
C ALA A 83 -7.44 -2.34 14.73
N SER A 84 -6.85 -1.53 13.86
CA SER A 84 -5.80 -0.58 14.22
C SER A 84 -6.33 0.54 15.12
N PRO A 85 -5.50 1.06 16.04
CA PRO A 85 -5.89 2.16 16.91
C PRO A 85 -6.33 3.40 16.14
N LYS A 86 -7.33 4.08 16.69
CA LYS A 86 -7.82 5.38 16.20
C LYS A 86 -7.58 6.46 17.24
N SER A 87 -7.25 7.66 16.78
CA SER A 87 -7.19 8.87 17.59
C SER A 87 -8.60 9.33 18.00
N ALA A 88 -8.66 10.30 18.91
CA ALA A 88 -9.93 10.81 19.48
C ALA A 88 -10.87 11.41 18.42
N ASP A 89 -10.34 11.88 17.29
CA ASP A 89 -11.08 12.40 16.13
C ASP A 89 -11.54 11.28 15.17
N GLY A 90 -11.28 10.02 15.48
CA GLY A 90 -11.69 8.84 14.71
C GLY A 90 -10.81 8.53 13.50
N ALA A 91 -9.70 9.24 13.29
CA ALA A 91 -8.70 8.87 12.30
C ALA A 91 -7.80 7.74 12.81
N TYR A 92 -7.18 6.95 11.92
CA TYR A 92 -6.17 5.97 12.35
C TYR A 92 -4.92 6.68 12.88
N ASP A 93 -4.44 6.24 14.04
CA ASP A 93 -3.15 6.65 14.56
C ASP A 93 -2.04 5.82 13.89
N ILE A 94 -1.49 6.37 12.80
CA ILE A 94 -0.50 5.65 11.98
C ILE A 94 0.81 5.32 12.73
N SER A 95 1.06 5.97 13.87
CA SER A 95 2.20 5.64 14.75
C SER A 95 2.02 4.32 15.48
N GLU A 96 0.79 3.79 15.52
CA GLU A 96 0.42 2.53 16.17
C GLU A 96 -0.18 1.51 15.18
N VAL A 97 -0.30 1.84 13.89
CA VAL A 97 -0.81 0.91 12.87
C VAL A 97 0.24 -0.17 12.56
N THR A 98 -0.05 -1.41 12.93
CA THR A 98 0.80 -2.60 12.69
C THR A 98 0.29 -3.51 11.56
N GLY A 99 -0.84 -3.18 10.95
CA GLY A 99 -1.45 -3.97 9.88
C GLY A 99 -2.07 -3.09 8.79
N ILE A 100 -1.96 -3.51 7.54
CA ILE A 100 -2.56 -2.83 6.39
C ILE A 100 -3.31 -3.81 5.48
N ILE A 101 -4.30 -3.29 4.76
CA ILE A 101 -5.03 -4.02 3.73
C ILE A 101 -4.73 -3.37 2.37
N ILE A 102 -4.04 -4.11 1.50
CA ILE A 102 -3.79 -3.70 0.12
C ILE A 102 -5.09 -3.74 -0.66
N LEU A 103 -5.46 -2.61 -1.25
CA LEU A 103 -6.71 -2.44 -1.99
C LEU A 103 -6.50 -2.69 -3.48
N ARG A 104 -5.46 -2.08 -4.07
CA ARG A 104 -5.20 -2.07 -5.52
C ARG A 104 -3.89 -1.37 -5.88
N VAL A 105 -3.47 -1.56 -7.13
CA VAL A 105 -2.49 -0.69 -7.81
C VAL A 105 -3.26 0.13 -8.84
N GLU A 106 -3.14 1.45 -8.77
CA GLU A 106 -3.85 2.38 -9.68
C GLU A 106 -2.86 3.18 -10.53
N ASP A 107 -3.22 3.40 -11.79
CA ASP A 107 -2.63 4.40 -12.67
C ASP A 107 -3.38 5.73 -12.48
N TYR A 108 -2.67 6.79 -12.06
CA TYR A 108 -3.28 8.10 -11.82
C TYR A 108 -3.37 8.98 -13.08
N HIS A 109 -2.92 8.50 -14.24
CA HIS A 109 -3.04 9.19 -15.53
C HIS A 109 -3.95 8.47 -16.53
N GLY A 110 -4.55 7.35 -16.16
CA GLY A 110 -5.52 6.65 -16.99
C GLY A 110 -6.94 7.24 -16.87
N ASN A 111 -7.23 8.24 -17.71
CA ASN A 111 -8.56 8.43 -18.30
C ASN A 111 -8.53 7.85 -19.71
#